data_AF-A0A8H5DYR6-F1
#
_entry.id   AF-A0A8H5DYR6-F1
#
_cell.length_a   1.000
_cell.length_b   1.000
_cell.length_c   1.000
_cell.angle_alpha   90.00
_cell.angle_beta   90.00
_cell.angle_gamma   90.00
#
_symmetry.space_group_name_H-M   'P 1'
#
loop_
_entity.id
_entity.type
_entity.pdbx_description
1 polymer ?
#
loop_
_entity_poly.entity_id
_entity_poly.type
_entity_poly.pdbx_seq_one_letter_code
_entity_poly.pdbx_strand_id
1 'polypeptide(L)'
;MVAVTAIQDEAGAVGTKIHLFYNLENKNIGFQFRNEQDTSDIKLNTFDPDANAHDGFVLYQSHLASTKHYNKELVFGVTEKKGTEKKSTCQCGQPADSKNCDCPKDADAVDISLISPVYKVITSAYSDNYKIAACSSKDNTWIYYLKKNPKADNALSIFQAVIGPNHDTVYSTNTILPGSALAAYWDAGTKKQYVIYQGKEGNKLRQLIIGGSDEPIDAAKGVKAKSTLAVAVTDAKVFLYFVDADNSTITRVTKKVGGTKWGHEKTVTDADKIKPDSQLSVSVAAGANHLFYEAESTDKSELTHVIDSWEEEDE
;
A
#
# COMPACT_ATOMS: atom_id res chain seq x y z
N MET A 1 15.05 1.19 3.82
CA MET A 1 13.59 1.37 3.71
C MET A 1 12.97 0.03 3.97
N VAL A 2 12.12 -0.02 4.99
CA VAL A 2 11.31 -1.18 5.33
C VAL A 2 9.94 -1.01 4.67
N ALA A 3 9.64 -1.87 3.69
CA ALA A 3 8.32 -2.07 3.14
C ALA A 3 7.48 -2.75 4.23
N VAL A 4 6.28 -2.23 4.50
CA VAL A 4 5.46 -2.66 5.64
C VAL A 4 3.98 -2.67 5.29
N THR A 5 3.26 -3.66 5.79
CA THR A 5 1.80 -3.68 5.78
C THR A 5 1.25 -4.34 7.04
N ALA A 6 0.17 -3.79 7.58
CA ALA A 6 -0.53 -4.33 8.74
C ALA A 6 -1.95 -4.72 8.39
N ILE A 7 -2.45 -5.78 9.02
CA ILE A 7 -3.83 -6.25 8.89
C ILE A 7 -4.32 -6.76 10.23
N GLN A 8 -5.61 -6.59 10.52
CA GLN A 8 -6.21 -7.07 11.75
C GLN A 8 -6.50 -8.56 11.66
N ASP A 9 -6.23 -9.34 12.69
CA ASP A 9 -6.89 -10.63 12.93
C ASP A 9 -7.96 -10.48 14.01
N GLU A 10 -9.23 -10.52 13.60
CA GLU A 10 -10.36 -10.38 14.53
C GLU A 10 -10.51 -11.60 15.44
N ALA A 11 -10.02 -12.77 15.01
CA ALA A 11 -10.06 -14.00 15.79
C ALA A 11 -8.83 -14.15 16.71
N GLY A 12 -7.84 -13.26 16.57
CA GLY A 12 -6.63 -13.25 17.37
C GLY A 12 -6.92 -13.08 18.87
N ALA A 13 -6.05 -13.65 19.71
CA ALA A 13 -6.10 -13.42 21.15
C ALA A 13 -5.85 -11.94 21.46
N VAL A 14 -6.32 -11.48 22.62
CA VAL A 14 -6.02 -10.13 23.10
C VAL A 14 -4.50 -9.96 23.17
N GLY A 15 -4.00 -8.87 22.60
CA GLY A 15 -2.58 -8.56 22.49
C GLY A 15 -1.89 -9.14 21.24
N THR A 16 -2.61 -9.82 20.35
CA THR A 16 -2.07 -10.36 19.10
C THR A 16 -2.97 -10.09 17.90
N LYS A 17 -3.87 -9.10 17.97
CA LYS A 17 -4.89 -8.88 16.92
C LYS A 17 -4.38 -8.13 15.70
N ILE A 18 -3.12 -7.72 15.69
CA ILE A 18 -2.53 -7.04 14.54
C ILE A 18 -1.41 -7.91 13.99
N HIS A 19 -1.51 -8.22 12.72
CA HIS A 19 -0.53 -8.96 11.95
C HIS A 19 0.29 -7.97 11.13
N LEU A 20 1.57 -7.85 11.43
CA LEU A 20 2.50 -6.95 10.78
C LEU A 20 3.43 -7.74 9.88
N PHE A 21 3.45 -7.37 8.60
CA PHE A 21 4.34 -7.94 7.59
C PHE A 21 5.34 -6.88 7.14
N TYR A 22 6.60 -7.25 7.04
CA TYR A 22 7.67 -6.32 6.65
C TYR A 22 8.77 -7.03 5.85
N ASN A 23 9.50 -6.30 5.01
CA ASN A 23 10.65 -6.88 4.31
C ASN A 23 11.88 -6.95 5.23
N LEU A 24 12.59 -8.07 5.14
CA LEU A 24 13.86 -8.30 5.83
C LEU A 24 15.04 -7.90 4.94
N GLU A 25 16.24 -7.78 5.53
CA GLU A 25 17.48 -7.54 4.78
C GLU A 25 17.77 -8.65 3.76
N ASN A 26 17.37 -9.89 4.08
CA ASN A 26 17.46 -11.04 3.17
C ASN A 26 16.40 -11.02 2.05
N LYS A 27 15.62 -9.94 1.95
CA LYS A 27 14.56 -9.69 0.95
C LYS A 27 13.38 -10.67 1.00
N ASN A 28 13.22 -11.45 2.05
CA ASN A 28 11.98 -12.18 2.34
C ASN A 28 11.05 -11.32 3.23
N ILE A 29 9.87 -11.86 3.54
CA ILE A 29 8.88 -11.21 4.42
C ILE A 29 8.98 -11.77 5.82
N GLY A 30 9.24 -10.91 6.80
CA GLY A 30 9.04 -11.20 8.20
C GLY A 30 7.57 -10.99 8.60
N PHE A 31 7.16 -11.69 9.65
CA PHE A 31 5.83 -11.59 10.25
C PHE A 31 5.95 -11.39 11.75
N GLN A 32 5.13 -10.49 12.30
CA GLN A 32 5.06 -10.20 13.73
C GLN A 32 3.61 -10.04 14.17
N PHE A 33 3.28 -10.54 15.35
CA PHE A 33 2.09 -10.10 16.05
C PHE A 33 2.37 -8.77 16.76
N ARG A 34 1.39 -7.87 16.73
CA ARG A 34 1.43 -6.60 17.44
C ARG A 34 0.21 -6.49 18.35
N ASN A 35 0.47 -5.94 19.52
CA ASN A 35 -0.51 -5.71 20.56
C ASN A 35 -1.36 -4.49 20.23
N GLU A 36 -2.67 -4.70 20.11
CA GLU A 36 -3.64 -3.66 19.83
C GLU A 36 -3.92 -2.70 21.02
N GLN A 37 -3.26 -2.90 22.17
CA GLN A 37 -3.42 -2.07 23.38
C GLN A 37 -2.13 -1.37 23.80
N ASP A 38 -0.98 -1.68 23.18
CA ASP A 38 0.33 -1.23 23.67
C ASP A 38 1.25 -0.82 22.51
N THR A 39 1.66 0.45 22.49
CA THR A 39 2.63 0.99 21.52
C THR A 39 4.07 0.61 21.83
N SER A 40 4.35 0.20 23.07
CA SER A 40 5.66 -0.26 23.54
C SER A 40 5.87 -1.77 23.36
N ASP A 41 4.92 -2.44 22.68
CA ASP A 41 4.94 -3.84 22.29
C ASP A 41 6.35 -4.32 21.91
N ILE A 42 6.86 -5.21 22.76
CA ILE A 42 8.05 -6.02 22.50
C ILE A 42 7.64 -7.07 21.49
N LYS A 43 8.05 -6.92 20.22
CA LYS A 43 8.01 -7.90 19.13
C LYS A 43 7.42 -9.26 19.56
N LEU A 44 6.10 -9.35 19.66
CA LEU A 44 5.47 -10.57 20.14
C LEU A 44 5.56 -11.60 19.02
N ASN A 45 6.37 -12.64 19.24
CA ASN A 45 6.59 -13.76 18.32
C ASN A 45 6.93 -13.29 16.89
N THR A 46 8.21 -13.02 16.66
CA THR A 46 8.73 -12.74 15.32
C THR A 46 8.96 -14.04 14.55
N PHE A 47 8.49 -14.10 13.31
CA PHE A 47 8.68 -15.22 12.41
C PHE A 47 9.40 -14.72 11.17
N ASP A 48 10.68 -15.06 11.07
CA ASP A 48 11.50 -14.74 9.92
C ASP A 48 11.72 -16.01 9.09
N PRO A 49 11.43 -15.99 7.79
CA PRO A 49 11.69 -17.13 6.92
C PRO A 49 13.19 -17.29 6.66
N ASP A 50 13.60 -18.53 6.40
CA ASP A 50 14.93 -18.84 5.88
C ASP A 50 15.18 -18.09 4.56
N ALA A 51 16.46 -17.85 4.24
CA ALA A 51 16.87 -17.10 3.05
C ALA A 51 16.29 -17.67 1.72
N ASN A 52 16.00 -18.97 1.68
CA ASN A 52 15.50 -19.70 0.51
C ASN A 52 14.01 -20.08 0.59
N ALA A 53 13.22 -19.51 1.52
CA ALA A 53 11.84 -19.93 1.75
C ALA A 53 10.87 -19.69 0.56
N HIS A 54 11.19 -18.74 -0.33
CA HIS A 54 10.37 -18.40 -1.49
C HIS A 54 11.21 -18.34 -2.77
N ASP A 55 10.57 -18.52 -3.93
CA ASP A 55 11.20 -18.49 -5.25
C ASP A 55 11.48 -17.06 -5.76
N GLY A 56 10.95 -16.04 -5.08
CA GLY A 56 11.19 -14.62 -5.37
C GLY A 56 11.72 -13.86 -4.15
N PHE A 57 12.28 -12.69 -4.40
CA PHE A 57 12.67 -11.72 -3.37
C PHE A 57 11.85 -10.44 -3.53
N VAL A 58 11.47 -9.85 -2.41
CA VAL A 58 10.83 -8.53 -2.34
C VAL A 58 11.87 -7.46 -2.66
N LEU A 59 11.55 -6.57 -3.59
CA LEU A 59 12.50 -5.55 -4.02
C LEU A 59 12.75 -4.52 -2.93
N TYR A 60 14.01 -4.11 -2.79
CA TYR A 60 14.40 -3.03 -1.92
C TYR A 60 13.74 -1.73 -2.43
N GLN A 61 13.10 -0.98 -1.54
CA GLN A 61 12.21 0.17 -1.83
C GLN A 61 10.81 -0.14 -2.39
N SER A 62 10.38 -1.41 -2.36
CA SER A 62 8.99 -1.76 -2.70
C SER A 62 8.00 -1.35 -1.61
N HIS A 63 6.72 -1.28 -1.97
CA HIS A 63 5.62 -1.24 -1.01
C HIS A 63 5.04 -2.64 -0.83
N LEU A 64 4.60 -2.93 0.39
CA LEU A 64 3.72 -4.06 0.67
C LEU A 64 2.26 -3.60 0.71
N ALA A 65 1.35 -4.49 0.31
CA ALA A 65 -0.07 -4.30 0.50
C ALA A 65 -0.68 -5.57 1.05
N SER A 66 -1.66 -5.45 1.95
CA SER A 66 -2.38 -6.59 2.49
C SER A 66 -3.89 -6.38 2.42
N THR A 67 -4.63 -7.50 2.41
CA THR A 67 -6.09 -7.49 2.45
C THR A 67 -6.61 -8.86 2.90
N LYS A 68 -7.91 -8.97 3.19
CA LYS A 68 -8.56 -10.24 3.55
C LYS A 68 -9.43 -10.76 2.42
N HIS A 69 -9.32 -12.05 2.12
CA HIS A 69 -10.24 -12.76 1.23
C HIS A 69 -10.78 -13.98 1.95
N TYR A 70 -12.10 -14.04 2.22
CA TYR A 70 -12.70 -15.11 3.05
C TYR A 70 -11.97 -15.35 4.39
N ASN A 71 -11.67 -14.26 5.12
CA ASN A 71 -10.89 -14.28 6.37
C ASN A 71 -9.48 -14.91 6.23
N LYS A 72 -8.94 -14.99 5.01
CA LYS A 72 -7.54 -15.31 4.77
C LYS A 72 -6.79 -14.04 4.41
N GLU A 73 -5.71 -13.80 5.13
CA GLU A 73 -4.82 -12.69 4.87
C GLU A 73 -4.03 -12.98 3.60
N LEU A 74 -4.03 -12.02 2.71
CA LEU A 74 -3.23 -12.04 1.50
C LEU A 74 -2.29 -10.85 1.56
N VAL A 75 -1.00 -11.11 1.36
CA VAL A 75 0.03 -10.09 1.31
C VAL A 75 0.61 -10.07 -0.10
N PHE A 76 0.76 -8.88 -0.64
CA PHE A 76 1.29 -8.62 -1.95
C PHE A 76 2.54 -7.75 -1.86
N GLY A 77 3.44 -7.93 -2.80
CA GLY A 77 4.66 -7.13 -2.92
C GLY A 77 5.15 -7.08 -4.36
N VAL A 78 6.06 -6.15 -4.61
CA VAL A 78 6.82 -6.12 -5.86
C VAL A 78 8.07 -6.99 -5.69
N THR A 79 8.26 -7.95 -6.59
CA THR A 79 9.26 -9.01 -6.46
C THR A 79 10.08 -9.20 -7.74
N GLU A 80 11.25 -9.80 -7.60
CA GLU A 80 12.01 -10.40 -8.70
C GLU A 80 12.23 -11.90 -8.40
N LYS A 81 12.32 -12.73 -9.44
CA LYS A 81 12.64 -14.16 -9.29
C LYS A 81 14.09 -14.39 -8.86
N LYS A 82 14.33 -15.37 -7.99
CA LYS A 82 15.68 -15.77 -7.55
C LYS A 82 16.43 -16.45 -8.69
N GLY A 83 17.71 -16.11 -8.85
CA GLY A 83 18.64 -16.86 -9.71
C GLY A 83 18.37 -16.77 -11.22
N THR A 84 17.35 -16.03 -11.67
CA THR A 84 17.21 -15.69 -13.09
C THR A 84 18.17 -14.55 -13.41
N GLU A 85 19.10 -14.78 -14.35
CA GLU A 85 19.83 -13.70 -14.99
C GLU A 85 18.84 -12.64 -15.46
N LYS A 86 19.05 -11.37 -15.07
CA LYS A 86 18.27 -10.25 -15.60
C LYS A 86 18.35 -10.31 -17.11
N LYS A 87 17.26 -10.73 -17.78
CA LYS A 87 17.24 -10.85 -19.23
C LYS A 87 17.57 -9.48 -19.82
N SER A 88 18.75 -9.35 -20.42
CA SER A 88 19.30 -8.12 -21.00
C SER A 88 18.60 -7.66 -22.28
N THR A 89 17.45 -8.25 -22.61
CA THR A 89 16.69 -7.92 -23.82
C THR A 89 15.20 -7.95 -23.49
N CYS A 90 14.53 -6.83 -23.76
CA CYS A 90 13.14 -6.57 -23.42
C CYS A 90 12.21 -7.74 -23.79
N GLN A 91 11.42 -8.23 -22.83
CA GLN A 91 10.17 -8.93 -23.11
C GLN A 91 9.12 -8.59 -22.06
N CYS A 92 8.28 -7.62 -22.41
CA CYS A 92 7.24 -7.11 -21.54
C CYS A 92 5.94 -7.88 -21.83
N GLY A 93 5.57 -8.83 -20.94
CA GLY A 93 4.24 -9.48 -20.92
C GLY A 93 3.94 -10.51 -22.02
N GLN A 94 4.94 -11.05 -22.74
CA GLN A 94 4.79 -12.11 -23.75
C GLN A 94 5.95 -13.13 -23.65
N PRO A 95 5.77 -14.38 -24.14
CA PRO A 95 6.87 -15.35 -24.30
C PRO A 95 7.97 -14.85 -25.26
N ALA A 96 9.05 -15.63 -25.32
CA ALA A 96 10.42 -15.35 -25.76
C ALA A 96 10.69 -14.68 -27.14
N ASP A 97 9.71 -14.10 -27.82
CA ASP A 97 9.77 -13.86 -29.26
C ASP A 97 9.02 -12.58 -29.74
N SER A 98 8.48 -11.74 -28.85
CA SER A 98 7.76 -10.52 -29.26
C SER A 98 8.68 -9.33 -29.61
N LYS A 99 8.64 -8.85 -30.85
CA LYS A 99 9.47 -7.74 -31.39
C LYS A 99 8.99 -6.32 -31.03
N ASN A 100 7.96 -6.14 -30.20
CA ASN A 100 7.46 -4.83 -29.76
C ASN A 100 7.65 -4.68 -28.26
N CYS A 101 8.54 -3.78 -27.86
CA CYS A 101 8.92 -3.58 -26.47
C CYS A 101 8.62 -2.14 -26.06
N ASP A 102 7.38 -1.87 -25.66
CA ASP A 102 6.97 -0.58 -25.07
C ASP A 102 7.39 -0.51 -23.59
N CYS A 103 8.62 -0.91 -23.29
CA CYS A 103 9.17 -0.88 -21.95
C CYS A 103 9.81 0.52 -21.74
N PRO A 104 9.63 1.16 -20.57
CA PRO A 104 10.23 2.47 -20.32
C PRO A 104 11.75 2.39 -20.44
N LYS A 105 12.36 3.44 -21.01
CA LYS A 105 13.82 3.56 -21.06
C LYS A 105 14.38 3.46 -19.63
N ASP A 106 15.39 2.61 -19.45
CA ASP A 106 16.09 2.38 -18.17
C ASP A 106 15.26 1.70 -17.06
N ALA A 107 14.15 1.02 -17.40
CA ALA A 107 13.37 0.23 -16.44
C ALA A 107 13.52 -1.29 -16.67
N ASP A 108 13.69 -2.04 -15.59
CA ASP A 108 13.70 -3.50 -15.55
C ASP A 108 12.27 -4.04 -15.39
N ALA A 109 12.00 -5.25 -15.89
CA ALA A 109 10.75 -5.94 -15.61
C ALA A 109 10.73 -6.43 -14.14
N VAL A 110 9.62 -6.16 -13.44
CA VAL A 110 9.39 -6.62 -12.07
C VAL A 110 8.05 -7.34 -11.98
N ASP A 111 7.89 -8.21 -11.00
CA ASP A 111 6.65 -8.95 -10.77
C ASP A 111 5.85 -8.33 -9.64
N ILE A 112 4.51 -8.38 -9.75
CA ILE A 112 3.60 -8.16 -8.63
C ILE A 112 3.13 -9.53 -8.20
N SER A 113 3.38 -9.88 -6.94
CA SER A 113 3.20 -11.23 -6.46
C SER A 113 2.35 -11.27 -5.20
N LEU A 114 1.56 -12.33 -5.05
CA LEU A 114 1.15 -12.83 -3.75
C LEU A 114 2.40 -13.40 -3.08
N ILE A 115 2.72 -12.96 -1.88
CA ILE A 115 3.92 -13.36 -1.13
C ILE A 115 3.60 -14.05 0.19
N SER A 116 2.37 -13.90 0.70
CA SER A 116 1.81 -14.67 1.80
C SER A 116 0.33 -14.93 1.55
N PRO A 117 -0.20 -16.15 1.80
CA PRO A 117 0.46 -17.28 2.46
C PRO A 117 1.34 -18.14 1.54
N VAL A 118 1.28 -17.90 0.22
CA VAL A 118 2.08 -18.63 -0.77
C VAL A 118 2.67 -17.64 -1.76
N TYR A 119 3.82 -18.00 -2.34
CA TYR A 119 4.41 -17.22 -3.42
C TYR A 119 3.72 -17.54 -4.75
N LYS A 120 3.16 -16.52 -5.39
CA LYS A 120 2.58 -16.61 -6.74
C LYS A 120 2.68 -15.28 -7.46
N VAL A 121 3.34 -15.27 -8.62
CA VAL A 121 3.32 -14.11 -9.54
C VAL A 121 1.90 -13.91 -10.06
N ILE A 122 1.40 -12.68 -9.95
CA ILE A 122 0.07 -12.28 -10.40
C ILE A 122 0.18 -11.57 -11.74
N THR A 123 1.07 -10.59 -11.84
CA THR A 123 1.32 -9.83 -13.07
C THR A 123 2.72 -9.23 -13.09
N SER A 124 3.05 -8.47 -14.13
CA SER A 124 4.33 -7.79 -14.33
C SER A 124 4.18 -6.27 -14.49
N ALA A 125 5.10 -5.54 -13.88
CA ALA A 125 5.25 -4.10 -13.95
C ALA A 125 6.72 -3.73 -14.31
N TYR A 126 7.12 -2.50 -14.01
CA TYR A 126 8.45 -1.98 -14.32
C TYR A 126 9.11 -1.39 -13.07
N SER A 127 10.45 -1.45 -13.02
CA SER A 127 11.25 -1.02 -11.88
C SER A 127 11.27 0.50 -11.65
N ASP A 128 10.64 1.27 -12.53
CA ASP A 128 10.43 2.71 -12.32
C ASP A 128 9.23 3.01 -11.42
N ASN A 129 8.46 1.99 -11.01
CA ASN A 129 7.38 2.14 -10.05
C ASN A 129 7.18 0.90 -9.17
N TYR A 130 7.43 1.06 -7.87
CA TYR A 130 7.26 -0.02 -6.88
C TYR A 130 6.05 0.17 -5.95
N LYS A 131 5.09 1.02 -6.33
CA LYS A 131 3.96 1.40 -5.48
C LYS A 131 2.73 0.56 -5.79
N ILE A 132 2.27 -0.18 -4.78
CA ILE A 132 1.08 -1.04 -4.86
C ILE A 132 0.13 -0.74 -3.70
N ALA A 133 -1.15 -1.06 -3.88
CA ALA A 133 -2.18 -1.06 -2.85
C ALA A 133 -3.13 -2.23 -3.10
N ALA A 134 -3.82 -2.68 -2.05
CA ALA A 134 -4.82 -3.74 -2.18
C ALA A 134 -6.03 -3.42 -1.30
N CYS A 135 -7.20 -3.84 -1.75
CA CYS A 135 -8.40 -3.85 -0.92
C CYS A 135 -9.28 -5.04 -1.29
N SER A 136 -10.27 -5.32 -0.45
CA SER A 136 -11.21 -6.40 -0.68
C SER A 136 -12.61 -6.02 -0.23
N SER A 137 -13.57 -6.68 -0.85
CA SER A 137 -14.91 -6.83 -0.34
C SER A 137 -15.03 -8.24 0.26
N LYS A 138 -16.24 -8.60 0.70
CA LYS A 138 -16.52 -9.97 1.13
C LYS A 138 -16.20 -11.03 0.06
N ASP A 139 -16.44 -10.69 -1.21
CA ASP A 139 -16.45 -11.67 -2.30
C ASP A 139 -15.25 -11.54 -3.25
N ASN A 140 -14.56 -10.40 -3.23
CA ASN A 140 -13.55 -10.06 -4.24
C ASN A 140 -12.36 -9.35 -3.62
N THR A 141 -11.19 -9.54 -4.23
CA THR A 141 -9.94 -8.89 -3.87
C THR A 141 -9.35 -8.19 -5.09
N TRP A 142 -8.85 -6.98 -4.90
CA TRP A 142 -8.29 -6.14 -5.95
C TRP A 142 -6.92 -5.63 -5.54
N ILE A 143 -6.00 -5.66 -6.49
CA ILE A 143 -4.63 -5.18 -6.32
C ILE A 143 -4.41 -4.07 -7.34
N TYR A 144 -4.06 -2.89 -6.86
CA TYR A 144 -3.80 -1.73 -7.69
C TYR A 144 -2.31 -1.44 -7.69
N TYR A 145 -1.81 -1.07 -8.86
CA TYR A 145 -0.42 -0.75 -9.04
C TYR A 145 -0.25 0.30 -10.13
N LEU A 146 0.87 1.01 -10.09
CA LEU A 146 1.21 1.99 -11.09
C LEU A 146 2.12 1.38 -12.15
N LYS A 147 1.82 1.66 -13.42
CA LYS A 147 2.65 1.26 -14.56
C LYS A 147 2.51 2.29 -15.66
N LYS A 148 3.58 2.51 -16.43
CA LYS A 148 3.50 3.35 -17.64
C LYS A 148 2.64 2.66 -18.69
N ASN A 149 1.72 3.41 -19.27
CA ASN A 149 0.78 2.92 -20.26
C ASN A 149 1.23 3.35 -21.67
N PRO A 150 1.70 2.41 -22.52
CA PRO A 150 2.11 2.72 -23.89
C PRO A 150 1.01 3.36 -24.74
N LYS A 151 -0.26 3.04 -24.43
CA LYS A 151 -1.42 3.61 -25.14
C LYS A 151 -1.75 5.04 -24.70
N ALA A 152 -1.08 5.57 -23.68
CA ALA A 152 -1.26 6.91 -23.14
C ALA A 152 0.07 7.68 -23.13
N ASP A 153 0.83 7.61 -24.24
CA ASP A 153 2.13 8.28 -24.40
C ASP A 153 3.11 7.97 -23.25
N ASN A 154 3.10 6.70 -22.81
CA ASN A 154 3.90 6.22 -21.68
C ASN A 154 3.66 6.97 -20.34
N ALA A 155 2.51 7.63 -20.18
CA ALA A 155 2.11 8.22 -18.91
C ALA A 155 1.87 7.14 -17.84
N LEU A 156 2.11 7.47 -16.57
CA LEU A 156 1.72 6.59 -15.46
C LEU A 156 0.20 6.46 -15.40
N SER A 157 -0.28 5.23 -15.29
CA SER A 157 -1.69 4.89 -15.10
C SER A 157 -1.85 3.90 -13.94
N ILE A 158 -3.06 3.83 -13.39
CA ILE A 158 -3.44 2.84 -12.39
C ILE A 158 -3.93 1.59 -13.11
N PHE A 159 -3.33 0.45 -12.77
CA PHE A 159 -3.75 -0.87 -13.23
C PHE A 159 -4.33 -1.64 -12.06
N GLN A 160 -5.32 -2.47 -12.33
CA GLN A 160 -5.85 -3.47 -11.41
C GLN A 160 -5.48 -4.85 -11.90
N ALA A 161 -4.77 -5.59 -11.05
CA ALA A 161 -4.56 -7.01 -11.19
C ALA A 161 -5.68 -7.80 -10.50
N VAL A 162 -6.05 -8.93 -11.09
CA VAL A 162 -6.99 -9.89 -10.53
C VAL A 162 -6.25 -11.18 -10.23
N ILE A 163 -6.52 -11.78 -9.06
CA ILE A 163 -5.97 -13.08 -8.70
C ILE A 163 -6.68 -14.15 -9.53
N GLY A 164 -6.15 -14.49 -10.71
CA GLY A 164 -6.79 -15.42 -11.66
C GLY A 164 -6.20 -15.33 -13.07
N PRO A 165 -6.79 -16.01 -14.06
CA PRO A 165 -6.29 -16.04 -15.45
C PRO A 165 -6.59 -14.76 -16.25
N ASN A 166 -7.14 -13.72 -15.62
CA ASN A 166 -7.60 -12.52 -16.31
C ASN A 166 -6.46 -11.53 -16.56
N HIS A 167 -6.61 -10.73 -17.61
CA HIS A 167 -5.70 -9.60 -17.88
C HIS A 167 -5.97 -8.42 -16.95
N ASP A 168 -4.93 -7.63 -16.73
CA ASP A 168 -5.03 -6.40 -15.96
C ASP A 168 -5.96 -5.39 -16.63
N THR A 169 -6.72 -4.67 -15.81
CA THR A 169 -7.57 -3.57 -16.25
C THR A 169 -6.85 -2.25 -16.00
N VAL A 170 -6.79 -1.36 -16.99
CA VAL A 170 -6.23 -0.01 -16.85
C VAL A 170 -7.34 1.01 -16.65
N TYR A 171 -7.11 1.98 -15.77
CA TYR A 171 -8.05 3.06 -15.51
C TYR A 171 -7.53 4.41 -15.99
N SER A 172 -8.42 5.19 -16.57
CA SER A 172 -8.16 6.59 -16.91
C SER A 172 -8.10 7.42 -15.64
N THR A 173 -7.03 8.18 -15.50
CA THR A 173 -6.81 9.09 -14.38
C THR A 173 -6.34 10.44 -14.91
N ASN A 174 -6.42 11.46 -14.07
CA ASN A 174 -5.61 12.65 -14.22
C ASN A 174 -4.13 12.30 -14.09
N THR A 175 -3.26 13.20 -14.56
CA THR A 175 -1.81 13.01 -14.55
C THR A 175 -1.30 12.71 -13.14
N ILE A 176 -0.79 11.50 -12.95
CA ILE A 176 -0.24 10.99 -11.69
C ILE A 176 1.15 11.61 -11.46
N LEU A 177 1.44 12.04 -10.24
CA LEU A 177 2.78 12.47 -9.85
C LEU A 177 3.74 11.26 -9.89
N PRO A 178 4.87 11.32 -10.61
CA PRO A 178 5.86 10.24 -10.57
C PRO A 178 6.39 9.99 -9.15
N GLY A 179 6.31 8.73 -8.71
CA GLY A 179 6.62 8.33 -7.34
C GLY A 179 5.46 8.44 -6.34
N SER A 180 4.26 8.81 -6.79
CA SER A 180 3.04 8.75 -5.97
C SER A 180 2.88 7.36 -5.37
N ALA A 181 2.69 7.29 -4.05
CA ALA A 181 2.17 6.08 -3.43
C ALA A 181 0.72 5.83 -3.86
N LEU A 182 0.22 4.62 -3.56
CA LEU A 182 -1.17 4.26 -3.70
C LEU A 182 -1.73 3.86 -2.34
N ALA A 183 -3.00 4.18 -2.12
CA ALA A 183 -3.83 3.51 -1.11
C ALA A 183 -5.14 3.08 -1.77
N ALA A 184 -5.75 2.00 -1.29
CA ALA A 184 -7.00 1.50 -1.83
C ALA A 184 -7.92 1.03 -0.70
N TYR A 185 -9.22 1.21 -0.88
CA TYR A 185 -10.20 0.70 0.06
C TYR A 185 -11.51 0.34 -0.63
N TRP A 186 -12.30 -0.49 0.06
CA TRP A 186 -13.67 -0.80 -0.29
C TRP A 186 -14.60 -0.01 0.62
N ASP A 187 -15.55 0.72 0.05
CA ASP A 187 -16.59 1.41 0.80
C ASP A 187 -17.85 0.53 0.80
N ALA A 188 -18.19 -0.06 1.95
CA ALA A 188 -19.37 -0.90 2.06
C ALA A 188 -20.69 -0.13 1.88
N GLY A 189 -20.69 1.18 2.14
CA GLY A 189 -21.85 2.05 1.98
C GLY A 189 -22.17 2.33 0.52
N THR A 190 -21.16 2.63 -0.30
CA THR A 190 -21.36 2.84 -1.75
C THR A 190 -21.22 1.57 -2.59
N LYS A 191 -20.66 0.50 -2.01
CA LYS A 191 -20.27 -0.74 -2.71
C LYS A 191 -19.33 -0.48 -3.88
N LYS A 192 -18.34 0.39 -3.68
CA LYS A 192 -17.34 0.74 -4.70
C LYS A 192 -15.92 0.62 -4.16
N GLN A 193 -14.98 0.31 -5.05
CA GLN A 193 -13.56 0.46 -4.75
C GLN A 193 -13.13 1.90 -5.00
N TYR A 194 -12.23 2.36 -4.15
CA TYR A 194 -11.59 3.66 -4.27
C TYR A 194 -10.08 3.49 -4.25
N VAL A 195 -9.40 4.24 -5.11
CA VAL A 195 -7.93 4.30 -5.16
C VAL A 195 -7.50 5.74 -4.94
N ILE A 196 -6.62 5.96 -3.98
CA ILE A 196 -6.06 7.26 -3.63
C ILE A 196 -4.64 7.34 -4.18
N TYR A 197 -4.33 8.47 -4.81
CA TYR A 197 -3.02 8.76 -5.36
C TYR A 197 -2.76 10.28 -5.35
N GLN A 198 -1.54 10.70 -5.68
CA GLN A 198 -1.17 12.10 -5.77
C GLN A 198 -1.11 12.54 -7.24
N GLY A 199 -1.86 13.59 -7.58
CA GLY A 199 -1.81 14.23 -8.89
C GLY A 199 -0.56 15.09 -9.06
N LYS A 200 -0.06 15.23 -10.29
CA LYS A 200 1.09 16.08 -10.62
C LYS A 200 0.79 17.56 -10.39
N GLU A 201 -0.45 17.98 -10.60
CA GLU A 201 -0.88 19.36 -10.41
C GLU A 201 -1.02 19.68 -8.92
N GLY A 202 -0.18 20.61 -8.43
CA GLY A 202 -0.23 21.11 -7.05
C GLY A 202 0.01 20.06 -5.97
N ASN A 203 0.52 18.87 -6.33
CA ASN A 203 0.72 17.74 -5.41
C ASN A 203 -0.56 17.33 -4.64
N LYS A 204 -1.75 17.60 -5.20
CA LYS A 204 -3.02 17.30 -4.55
C LYS A 204 -3.29 15.80 -4.50
N LEU A 205 -3.86 15.31 -3.41
CA LEU A 205 -4.43 13.97 -3.38
C LEU A 205 -5.69 13.91 -4.23
N ARG A 206 -5.88 12.76 -4.87
CA ARG A 206 -7.00 12.45 -5.74
C ARG A 206 -7.58 11.09 -5.38
N GLN A 207 -8.88 10.97 -5.58
CA GLN A 207 -9.66 9.77 -5.33
C GLN A 207 -10.29 9.32 -6.64
N LEU A 208 -9.82 8.18 -7.14
CA LEU A 208 -10.44 7.47 -8.25
C LEU A 208 -11.50 6.52 -7.70
N ILE A 209 -12.74 6.65 -8.20
CA ILE A 209 -13.79 5.65 -8.04
C ILE A 209 -13.67 4.67 -9.20
N ILE A 210 -13.49 3.38 -8.93
CA ILE A 210 -13.38 2.39 -10.00
C ILE A 210 -14.67 2.33 -10.82
N GLY A 211 -14.54 2.54 -12.14
CA GLY A 211 -15.67 2.68 -13.06
C GLY A 211 -16.47 3.98 -12.91
N GLY A 212 -15.93 4.97 -12.20
CA GLY A 212 -16.60 6.24 -11.89
C GLY A 212 -15.71 7.47 -12.13
N SER A 213 -15.84 8.45 -11.25
CA SER A 213 -15.12 9.72 -11.33
C SER A 213 -13.72 9.65 -10.71
N ASP A 214 -12.90 10.64 -11.07
CA ASP A 214 -11.61 10.91 -10.47
C ASP A 214 -11.62 12.37 -9.97
N GLU A 215 -11.59 12.53 -8.66
CA GLU A 215 -11.85 13.81 -7.98
C GLU A 215 -10.71 14.21 -7.04
N PRO A 216 -10.40 15.51 -6.90
CA PRO A 216 -9.45 15.98 -5.90
C PRO A 216 -10.01 15.81 -4.48
N ILE A 217 -9.13 15.55 -3.51
CA ILE A 217 -9.44 15.56 -2.08
C ILE A 217 -9.01 16.92 -1.53
N ASP A 218 -9.82 17.96 -1.77
CA ASP A 218 -9.44 19.34 -1.41
C ASP A 218 -9.28 19.57 0.10
N ALA A 219 -9.81 18.67 0.94
CA ALA A 219 -9.61 18.69 2.37
C ALA A 219 -8.20 18.22 2.79
N ALA A 220 -7.50 17.46 1.95
CA ALA A 220 -6.12 17.04 2.21
C ALA A 220 -5.14 18.15 1.78
N LYS A 221 -4.97 19.17 2.63
CA LYS A 221 -4.04 20.28 2.41
C LYS A 221 -2.63 19.93 2.91
N GLY A 222 -1.63 20.66 2.41
CA GLY A 222 -0.25 20.53 2.88
C GLY A 222 0.42 19.20 2.54
N VAL A 223 -0.10 18.42 1.60
CA VAL A 223 0.43 17.07 1.31
C VAL A 223 1.85 17.16 0.73
N LYS A 224 2.80 16.47 1.36
CA LYS A 224 4.19 16.35 0.90
C LYS A 224 4.23 15.70 -0.49
N ALA A 225 5.06 16.23 -1.40
CA ALA A 225 5.27 15.60 -2.70
C ALA A 225 5.83 14.18 -2.50
N LYS A 226 5.27 13.19 -3.20
CA LYS A 226 5.58 11.76 -3.05
C LYS A 226 5.31 11.24 -1.64
N SER A 227 4.29 11.78 -0.97
CA SER A 227 3.84 11.28 0.33
C SER A 227 3.52 9.78 0.24
N THR A 228 3.88 9.03 1.29
CA THR A 228 3.27 7.72 1.54
C THR A 228 1.79 7.92 1.90
N LEU A 229 0.96 6.92 1.59
CA LEU A 229 -0.48 6.95 1.81
C LEU A 229 -0.91 5.67 2.51
N ALA A 230 -1.82 5.79 3.47
CA ALA A 230 -2.41 4.64 4.15
C ALA A 230 -3.90 4.92 4.40
N VAL A 231 -4.75 3.90 4.27
CA VAL A 231 -6.19 4.03 4.49
C VAL A 231 -6.66 2.96 5.46
N ALA A 232 -7.44 3.37 6.46
CA ALA A 232 -8.20 2.50 7.33
C ALA A 232 -9.70 2.74 7.12
N VAL A 233 -10.50 1.67 7.22
CA VAL A 233 -11.95 1.74 7.10
C VAL A 233 -12.56 1.02 8.29
N THR A 234 -13.44 1.72 9.01
CA THR A 234 -14.34 1.15 10.01
C THR A 234 -15.74 1.03 9.42
N ASP A 235 -16.71 0.51 10.18
CA ASP A 235 -18.10 0.49 9.74
C ASP A 235 -18.70 1.90 9.53
N ALA A 236 -18.12 2.92 10.17
CA ALA A 236 -18.65 4.28 10.16
C ALA A 236 -17.80 5.29 9.37
N LYS A 237 -16.46 5.14 9.39
CA LYS A 237 -15.53 6.17 8.91
C LYS A 237 -14.43 5.55 8.03
N VAL A 238 -14.00 6.32 7.03
CA VAL A 238 -12.78 6.10 6.25
C VAL A 238 -11.75 7.11 6.71
N PHE A 239 -10.54 6.65 7.04
CA PHE A 239 -9.41 7.46 7.46
C PHE A 239 -8.34 7.39 6.37
N LEU A 240 -7.90 8.54 5.87
CA LEU A 240 -6.80 8.64 4.92
C LEU A 240 -5.64 9.37 5.58
N TYR A 241 -4.50 8.69 5.69
CA TYR A 241 -3.27 9.20 6.26
C TYR A 241 -2.26 9.57 5.17
N PHE A 242 -1.57 10.69 5.37
CA PHE A 242 -0.52 11.20 4.52
C PHE A 242 0.52 11.98 5.35
N VAL A 243 1.61 12.39 4.71
CA VAL A 243 2.69 13.15 5.33
C VAL A 243 2.54 14.62 4.94
N ASP A 244 2.58 15.48 5.95
CA ASP A 244 2.56 16.93 5.75
C ASP A 244 3.91 17.46 5.24
N ALA A 245 3.85 18.43 4.33
CA ALA A 245 5.00 18.99 3.63
C ALA A 245 5.89 19.85 4.53
N ASP A 246 5.29 20.56 5.49
CA ASP A 246 5.98 21.61 6.25
C ASP A 246 6.79 21.01 7.40
N ASN A 247 6.26 19.97 8.04
CA ASN A 247 6.85 19.41 9.26
C ASN A 247 7.17 17.90 9.19
N SER A 248 6.80 17.22 8.09
CA SER A 248 6.91 15.75 7.94
C SER A 248 6.23 14.94 9.04
N THR A 249 5.18 15.49 9.65
CA THR A 249 4.29 14.75 10.56
C THR A 249 3.24 13.97 9.77
N ILE A 250 2.67 12.95 10.41
CA ILE A 250 1.54 12.21 9.85
C ILE A 250 0.27 13.01 10.10
N THR A 251 -0.51 13.23 9.04
CA THR A 251 -1.78 13.94 9.05
C THR A 251 -2.87 13.03 8.49
N ARG A 252 -4.09 13.13 9.00
CA ARG A 252 -5.25 12.39 8.53
C ARG A 252 -6.37 13.31 8.06
N VAL A 253 -7.15 12.85 7.09
CA VAL A 253 -8.50 13.34 6.80
C VAL A 253 -9.48 12.18 6.92
N THR A 254 -10.72 12.46 7.30
CA THR A 254 -11.74 11.43 7.51
C THR A 254 -12.98 11.71 6.66
N LYS A 255 -13.75 10.66 6.35
CA LYS A 255 -15.10 10.81 5.82
C LYS A 255 -16.00 9.72 6.35
N LYS A 256 -17.31 9.93 6.30
CA LYS A 256 -18.29 8.88 6.59
C LYS A 256 -18.26 7.80 5.50
N VAL A 257 -18.40 6.53 5.88
CA VAL A 257 -18.65 5.42 4.94
C VAL A 257 -19.95 5.70 4.18
N GLY A 258 -19.95 5.52 2.85
CA GLY A 258 -21.06 5.95 1.99
C GLY A 258 -21.09 7.45 1.70
N GLY A 259 -20.26 8.25 2.37
CA GLY A 259 -20.19 9.70 2.22
C GLY A 259 -19.27 10.16 1.08
N THR A 260 -19.51 11.39 0.63
CA THR A 260 -18.74 12.03 -0.47
C THR A 260 -17.82 13.15 -0.02
N LYS A 261 -17.96 13.64 1.21
CA LYS A 261 -17.19 14.77 1.73
C LYS A 261 -16.12 14.30 2.71
N TRP A 262 -14.90 14.74 2.49
CA TRP A 262 -13.80 14.62 3.45
C TRP A 262 -13.84 15.79 4.43
N GLY A 263 -13.65 15.48 5.71
CA GLY A 263 -13.44 16.44 6.78
C GLY A 263 -12.04 17.03 6.77
N HIS A 264 -11.83 18.02 7.63
CA HIS A 264 -10.57 18.76 7.73
C HIS A 264 -9.39 17.90 8.16
N GLU A 265 -8.20 18.35 7.76
CA GLU A 265 -6.93 17.75 8.16
C GLU A 265 -6.72 17.80 9.68
N LYS A 266 -6.24 16.69 10.26
CA LYS A 266 -5.87 16.57 11.67
C LYS A 266 -4.52 15.86 11.79
N THR A 267 -3.56 16.50 12.44
CA THR A 267 -2.27 15.87 12.74
C THR A 267 -2.47 14.72 13.73
N VAL A 268 -1.82 13.58 13.48
CA VAL A 268 -1.78 12.45 14.41
C VAL A 268 -0.89 12.83 15.58
N THR A 269 -1.45 12.84 16.79
CA THR A 269 -0.70 13.15 18.02
C THR A 269 0.26 12.00 18.36
N ASP A 270 1.34 12.33 19.07
CA ASP A 270 2.35 11.35 19.54
C ASP A 270 3.10 10.58 18.44
N ALA A 271 2.88 10.92 17.17
CA ALA A 271 3.61 10.37 16.04
C ALA A 271 4.97 11.08 15.88
N ASP A 272 6.05 10.31 16.04
CA ASP A 272 7.39 10.72 15.62
C ASP A 272 7.39 11.09 14.12
N LYS A 273 8.26 12.01 13.72
CA LYS A 273 8.46 12.33 12.29
C LYS A 273 8.81 11.08 11.51
N ILE A 274 8.15 10.90 10.37
CA ILE A 274 8.41 9.77 9.49
C ILE A 274 9.71 9.99 8.71
N LYS A 275 10.55 8.96 8.64
CA LYS A 275 11.78 8.97 7.86
C LYS A 275 11.47 9.20 6.37
N PRO A 276 12.30 9.94 5.63
CA PRO A 276 12.17 10.06 4.18
C PRO A 276 12.03 8.68 3.52
N ASP A 277 11.11 8.60 2.57
CA ASP A 277 10.78 7.40 1.79
C ASP A 277 10.22 6.20 2.59
N SER A 278 9.97 6.31 3.90
CA SER A 278 9.32 5.23 4.66
C SER A 278 7.89 4.98 4.18
N GLN A 279 7.50 3.71 4.10
CA GLN A 279 6.11 3.34 3.88
C GLN A 279 5.33 3.48 5.19
N LEU A 280 4.15 4.10 5.10
CA LEU A 280 3.15 4.10 6.17
C LEU A 280 2.14 2.98 5.93
N SER A 281 1.85 2.20 6.96
CA SER A 281 0.72 1.28 6.97
C SER A 281 -0.20 1.56 8.16
N VAL A 282 -1.48 1.25 8.00
CA VAL A 282 -2.49 1.40 9.05
C VAL A 282 -3.42 0.20 9.08
N SER A 283 -3.80 -0.24 10.28
CA SER A 283 -4.86 -1.23 10.50
C SER A 283 -5.77 -0.78 11.63
N VAL A 284 -7.06 -1.08 11.53
CA VAL A 284 -8.01 -0.92 12.63
C VAL A 284 -7.87 -2.11 13.57
N ALA A 285 -7.76 -1.90 14.88
CA ALA A 285 -7.89 -2.95 15.88
C ALA A 285 -8.38 -2.34 17.20
N ALA A 286 -9.18 -3.09 17.95
CA ALA A 286 -9.72 -2.68 19.25
C ALA A 286 -10.25 -1.23 19.34
N GLY A 287 -10.91 -0.76 18.28
CA GLY A 287 -11.51 0.59 18.24
C GLY A 287 -10.53 1.73 17.94
N ALA A 288 -9.27 1.44 17.60
CA ALA A 288 -8.26 2.42 17.25
C ALA A 288 -7.47 2.03 15.98
N ASN A 289 -6.69 2.97 15.44
CA ASN A 289 -5.96 2.85 14.17
C ASN A 289 -4.52 2.74 14.61
N HIS A 290 -3.89 1.68 14.16
CA HIS A 290 -2.52 1.36 14.49
C HIS A 290 -1.67 1.65 13.28
N LEU A 291 -0.83 2.68 13.39
CA LEU A 291 0.05 3.14 12.33
C LEU A 291 1.44 2.52 12.51
N PHE A 292 2.05 2.08 11.42
CA PHE A 292 3.38 1.47 11.39
C PHE A 292 4.26 2.11 10.31
N TYR A 293 5.47 2.52 10.68
CA TYR A 293 6.43 3.21 9.79
C TYR A 293 7.85 3.26 10.39
N GLU A 294 8.87 3.66 9.62
CA GLU A 294 10.20 4.01 10.15
C GLU A 294 10.22 5.50 10.55
N ALA A 295 10.51 5.80 11.82
CA ALA A 295 10.70 7.19 12.28
C ALA A 295 12.11 7.73 11.95
N GLU A 296 12.24 9.06 11.90
CA GLU A 296 13.50 9.78 11.61
C GLU A 296 14.54 9.71 12.77
N SER A 297 14.20 9.16 13.93
CA SER A 297 15.10 9.07 15.08
C SER A 297 16.30 8.13 14.85
N THR A 298 17.48 8.51 15.34
CA THR A 298 18.79 7.87 15.11
C THR A 298 18.97 6.46 15.67
N ASP A 299 18.08 5.96 16.54
CA ASP A 299 18.33 4.72 17.32
C ASP A 299 17.30 3.59 17.11
N LYS A 300 16.35 3.74 16.18
CA LYS A 300 15.33 2.69 15.94
C LYS A 300 15.64 1.94 14.65
N SER A 301 16.24 0.75 14.78
CA SER A 301 16.22 -0.28 13.74
C SER A 301 14.85 -0.95 13.60
N GLU A 302 13.85 -0.47 14.35
CA GLU A 302 12.53 -1.06 14.51
C GLU A 302 11.45 -0.13 13.95
N LEU A 303 10.33 -0.73 13.53
CA LEU A 303 9.16 0.00 13.08
C LEU A 303 8.50 0.70 14.27
N THR A 304 8.24 2.00 14.12
CA THR A 304 7.44 2.80 15.04
C THR A 304 5.98 2.36 14.96
N HIS A 305 5.32 2.29 16.11
CA HIS A 305 3.91 1.95 16.26
C HIS A 305 3.19 3.07 17.01
N VAL A 306 2.17 3.64 16.38
CA VAL A 306 1.35 4.72 16.95
C VAL A 306 -0.10 4.27 17.01
N ILE A 307 -0.78 4.53 18.12
CA ILE A 307 -2.22 4.36 18.25
C ILE A 307 -2.87 5.73 18.07
N ASP A 308 -3.61 5.86 16.97
CA ASP A 308 -4.40 7.03 16.69
C ASP A 308 -5.85 6.76 17.10
N SER A 309 -6.22 7.18 18.30
CA SER A 309 -7.58 7.06 18.81
C SER A 309 -8.50 8.07 18.14
N TRP A 310 -9.65 7.62 17.67
CA TRP A 310 -10.81 8.46 17.44
C TRP A 310 -11.85 7.99 18.45
N GLU A 311 -12.06 8.77 19.50
CA GLU A 311 -13.37 8.69 20.13
C GLU A 311 -14.42 8.99 19.05
N GLU A 312 -15.68 8.58 19.28
CA GLU A 312 -16.80 9.03 18.46
C GLU A 312 -16.80 10.58 18.52
N GLU A 313 -16.05 11.20 17.61
CA GLU A 313 -16.14 12.61 17.26
C GLU A 313 -17.53 12.68 16.61
N ASP A 314 -18.53 12.76 17.48
CA ASP A 314 -19.94 13.00 17.20
C ASP A 314 -20.02 14.36 16.51
N GLU A 315 -20.56 14.36 15.29
CA GLU A 315 -21.17 15.56 14.71
C GLU A 315 -22.59 15.72 15.27
#